data_AF-A0A4Q3XZI0-F1
#
_entry.id   AF-A0A4Q3XZI0-F1
#
_cell.length_a   1.000
_cell.length_b   1.000
_cell.length_c   1.000
_cell.angle_alpha   90.00
_cell.angle_beta   90.00
_cell.angle_gamma   90.00
#
_symmetry.space_group_name_H-M   'P 1'
#
loop_
_entity.id
_entity.type
_entity.pdbx_description
1 polymer ?
#
loop_
_entity_poly.entity_id
_entity_poly.type
_entity_poly.pdbx_seq_one_letter_code
_entity_poly.pdbx_strand_id
1 'polypeptide(L)'
;MSWIGKNGKDGKEGKDDGGRLAGLGALGISGPLITSEVAGTLRRFVMVQFTSETPLTEEERRASNVYWEDAKSFGLVDASISPSMTETVLMLAVRDEDEAQVLADGDPNVLSGRLKISELRSVA
;
A
#
# COMPACT_ATOMS: atom_id res chain seq x y z
N MET A 1 42.95 -29.08 -7.46
CA MET A 1 42.40 -27.82 -8.03
C MET A 1 41.10 -27.53 -7.31
N SER A 2 41.08 -26.50 -6.47
CA SER A 2 39.91 -26.10 -5.69
C SER A 2 39.03 -25.19 -6.56
N TRP A 3 37.79 -25.60 -6.85
CA TRP A 3 36.80 -24.75 -7.50
C TRP A 3 35.94 -24.11 -6.43
N ILE A 4 36.17 -22.82 -6.20
CA ILE A 4 35.25 -21.92 -5.50
C ILE A 4 34.39 -21.26 -6.57
N GLY A 5 33.08 -21.50 -6.53
CA GLY A 5 32.09 -20.97 -7.46
C GLY A 5 30.79 -20.60 -6.75
N LYS A 6 30.88 -19.55 -5.92
CA LYS A 6 29.83 -18.61 -5.47
C LYS A 6 28.37 -19.09 -5.43
N ASN A 7 27.89 -19.19 -4.19
CA ASN A 7 26.50 -19.01 -3.77
C ASN A 7 25.72 -18.05 -4.69
N GLY A 8 24.82 -18.60 -5.51
CA GLY A 8 23.75 -17.85 -6.15
C GLY A 8 22.70 -17.50 -5.10
N LYS A 9 22.86 -16.35 -4.45
CA LYS A 9 21.87 -15.78 -3.52
C LYS A 9 20.79 -15.07 -4.33
N ASP A 10 19.62 -15.70 -4.40
CA ASP A 10 18.29 -15.10 -4.43
C ASP A 10 18.04 -13.87 -5.31
N GLY A 11 17.75 -14.11 -6.60
CA GLY A 11 17.17 -13.13 -7.52
C GLY A 11 15.68 -12.86 -7.30
N LYS A 12 15.23 -12.71 -6.03
CA LYS A 12 13.81 -12.41 -5.69
C LYS A 12 13.53 -10.92 -5.49
N GLU A 13 14.51 -10.13 -5.07
CA GLU A 13 14.30 -8.70 -4.75
C GLU A 13 13.73 -7.91 -5.95
N GLY A 14 14.16 -8.18 -7.19
CA GLY A 14 13.67 -7.43 -8.36
C GLY A 14 12.25 -7.76 -8.85
N LYS A 15 11.67 -8.91 -8.48
CA LYS A 15 10.30 -9.28 -8.93
C LYS A 15 9.23 -8.68 -8.05
N ASP A 16 9.50 -8.64 -6.76
CA ASP A 16 8.59 -8.10 -5.75
C ASP A 16 8.43 -6.59 -5.92
N ASP A 17 9.48 -5.92 -6.41
CA ASP A 17 9.46 -4.49 -6.76
C ASP A 17 8.74 -4.21 -8.08
N GLY A 18 8.95 -5.05 -9.09
CA GLY A 18 8.25 -4.93 -10.38
C GLY A 18 6.74 -5.07 -10.22
N GLY A 19 6.28 -6.03 -9.40
CA GLY A 19 4.86 -6.20 -9.07
C GLY A 19 4.27 -5.00 -8.33
N ARG A 20 5.03 -4.43 -7.38
CA ARG A 20 4.63 -3.23 -6.63
C ARG A 20 4.47 -2.01 -7.54
N LEU A 21 5.48 -1.74 -8.37
CA LEU A 21 5.47 -0.61 -9.32
C LEU A 21 4.34 -0.77 -10.34
N ALA A 22 4.12 -1.99 -10.83
CA ALA A 22 2.98 -2.30 -11.70
C ALA A 22 1.65 -2.07 -10.99
N GLY A 23 1.55 -2.40 -9.69
CA GLY A 23 0.36 -2.15 -8.89
C GLY A 23 0.04 -0.68 -8.70
N LEU A 24 1.03 0.13 -8.32
CA LEU A 24 0.87 1.59 -8.24
C LEU A 24 0.42 2.16 -9.59
N GLY A 25 1.04 1.73 -10.69
CA GLY A 25 0.62 2.12 -12.04
C GLY A 25 -0.80 1.68 -12.39
N ALA A 26 -1.20 0.45 -12.03
CA ALA A 26 -2.55 -0.07 -12.28
C ALA A 26 -3.63 0.68 -11.49
N LEU A 27 -3.30 1.17 -10.29
CA LEU A 27 -4.16 2.03 -9.48
C LEU A 27 -4.18 3.49 -9.98
N GLY A 28 -3.46 3.81 -11.06
CA GLY A 28 -3.34 5.18 -11.59
C GLY A 28 -2.41 6.08 -10.78
N ILE A 29 -1.69 5.52 -9.81
CA ILE A 29 -0.76 6.24 -8.96
C ILE A 29 0.56 6.39 -9.71
N SER A 30 0.81 7.60 -10.20
CA SER A 30 2.07 7.97 -10.84
C SER A 30 2.58 9.25 -10.19
N GLY A 31 3.79 9.20 -9.63
CA GLY A 31 4.39 10.34 -8.95
C GLY A 31 5.91 10.36 -9.11
N PRO A 32 6.54 11.55 -9.08
CA PRO A 32 8.00 11.70 -9.21
C PRO A 32 8.79 10.99 -8.10
N LEU A 33 8.12 10.53 -7.05
CA LEU A 33 8.69 9.81 -5.91
C LEU A 33 8.87 8.31 -6.17
N ILE A 34 8.26 7.73 -7.21
CA ILE A 34 8.23 6.28 -7.44
C ILE A 34 9.24 5.92 -8.56
N THR A 35 10.54 5.92 -8.24
CA THR A 35 11.60 5.54 -9.19
C THR A 35 12.18 4.17 -8.87
N SER A 36 12.65 3.46 -9.90
CA SER A 36 13.24 2.11 -9.77
C SER A 36 14.55 2.09 -8.98
N GLU A 37 15.29 3.21 -8.91
CA GLU A 37 16.52 3.32 -8.11
C GLU A 37 16.27 3.23 -6.60
N VAL A 38 15.04 3.50 -6.13
CA VAL A 38 14.64 3.42 -4.71
C VAL A 38 13.96 2.08 -4.38
N ALA A 39 13.80 1.19 -5.38
CA ALA A 39 13.15 -0.09 -5.19
C ALA A 39 13.96 -1.06 -4.29
N GLY A 40 15.30 -0.90 -4.24
CA GLY A 40 16.17 -1.69 -3.36
C GLY A 40 16.08 -1.37 -1.85
N THR A 41 15.05 -0.63 -1.41
CA THR A 41 14.86 -0.25 0.00
C THR A 41 13.93 -1.25 0.70
N LEU A 42 14.32 -1.72 1.89
CA LEU A 42 13.48 -2.57 2.76
C LEU A 42 12.07 -1.99 2.88
N ARG A 43 11.05 -2.81 2.54
CA ARG A 43 9.64 -2.48 2.76
C ARG A 43 9.43 -2.15 4.24
N ARG A 44 8.75 -1.04 4.49
CA ARG A 44 8.29 -0.63 5.81
C ARG A 44 6.80 -0.87 5.92
N PHE A 45 6.37 -1.12 7.14
CA PHE A 45 4.96 -1.19 7.46
C PHE A 45 4.51 0.19 7.93
N VAL A 46 3.55 0.77 7.23
CA VAL A 46 2.89 2.01 7.63
C VAL A 46 1.45 1.69 7.96
N MET A 47 1.05 2.04 9.18
CA MET A 47 -0.34 1.93 9.59
C MET A 47 -1.09 3.18 9.15
N VAL A 48 -2.22 3.00 8.48
CA VAL A 48 -3.13 4.08 8.06
C VAL A 48 -4.49 3.83 8.71
N GLN A 49 -5.03 4.85 9.35
CA GLN A 49 -6.36 4.81 9.95
C GLN A 49 -7.29 5.80 9.25
N PHE A 50 -8.39 5.30 8.72
CA PHE A 50 -9.47 6.07 8.14
C PHE A 50 -10.63 6.21 9.10
N THR A 51 -11.21 7.40 9.14
CA THR A 51 -12.45 7.68 9.88
C THR A 51 -13.48 8.33 8.96
N SER A 52 -14.76 8.08 9.23
CA SER A 52 -15.88 8.81 8.63
C SER A 52 -16.81 9.36 9.71
N GLU A 53 -17.42 10.52 9.44
CA GLU A 53 -18.40 11.13 10.36
C GLU A 53 -19.73 10.35 10.38
N THR A 54 -20.04 9.68 9.27
CA THR A 54 -21.21 8.81 9.13
C THR A 54 -20.78 7.46 8.58
N PRO A 55 -21.47 6.36 8.93
CA PRO A 55 -21.20 5.06 8.31
C PRO A 55 -21.26 5.15 6.79
N LEU A 56 -20.31 4.49 6.13
CA LEU A 56 -20.36 4.35 4.68
C LEU A 56 -21.60 3.54 4.27
N THR A 57 -22.15 3.85 3.10
CA THR A 57 -23.15 3.03 2.42
C THR A 57 -22.53 1.72 1.93
N GLU A 58 -23.35 0.76 1.49
CA GLU A 58 -22.83 -0.49 0.92
C GLU A 58 -22.03 -0.25 -0.37
N GLU A 59 -22.48 0.68 -1.22
CA GLU A 59 -21.82 1.03 -2.46
C GLU A 59 -20.46 1.67 -2.21
N GLU A 60 -20.39 2.64 -1.29
CA GLU A 60 -19.14 3.28 -0.86
C GLU A 60 -18.17 2.22 -0.31
N ARG A 61 -18.62 1.33 0.59
CA ARG A 61 -17.79 0.23 1.10
C ARG A 61 -17.26 -0.66 -0.02
N ARG A 62 -18.11 -1.00 -1.00
CA ARG A 62 -17.71 -1.84 -2.12
C ARG A 62 -16.63 -1.15 -2.97
N ALA A 63 -16.76 0.15 -3.22
CA ALA A 63 -15.78 0.92 -3.99
C ALA A 63 -14.40 0.93 -3.30
N SER A 64 -14.34 1.23 -2.00
CA SER A 64 -13.07 1.13 -1.24
C SER A 64 -12.53 -0.30 -1.23
N ASN A 65 -13.37 -1.30 -0.99
CA ASN A 65 -12.92 -2.69 -0.93
C ASN A 65 -12.31 -3.17 -2.24
N VAL A 66 -12.89 -2.81 -3.39
CA VAL A 66 -12.32 -3.14 -4.71
C VAL A 66 -10.92 -2.53 -4.85
N TYR A 67 -10.78 -1.24 -4.54
CA TYR A 67 -9.49 -0.55 -4.60
C TYR A 67 -8.43 -1.20 -3.70
N TRP A 68 -8.77 -1.52 -2.45
CA TRP A 68 -7.82 -2.11 -1.51
C TRP A 68 -7.51 -3.58 -1.77
N GLU A 69 -8.45 -4.37 -2.29
CA GLU A 69 -8.18 -5.74 -2.73
C GLU A 69 -7.27 -5.75 -3.98
N ASP A 70 -7.43 -4.80 -4.90
CA ASP A 70 -6.51 -4.62 -6.02
C ASP A 70 -5.11 -4.26 -5.50
N ALA A 71 -4.98 -3.28 -4.60
CA ALA A 71 -3.72 -2.91 -3.97
C ALA A 71 -3.05 -4.10 -3.25
N LYS A 72 -3.83 -4.90 -2.53
CA LYS A 72 -3.38 -6.13 -1.86
C LYS A 72 -2.84 -7.16 -2.85
N SER A 73 -3.45 -7.32 -4.02
CA SER A 73 -3.00 -8.25 -5.05
C SER A 73 -1.58 -7.94 -5.56
N PHE A 74 -1.15 -6.67 -5.45
CA PHE A 74 0.20 -6.20 -5.76
C PHE A 74 1.14 -6.17 -4.55
N GLY A 75 0.70 -6.68 -3.39
CA GLY A 75 1.49 -6.72 -2.16
C GLY A 75 1.68 -5.38 -1.46
N LEU A 76 0.79 -4.40 -1.71
CA LEU A 76 0.82 -3.08 -1.07
C LEU A 76 0.07 -3.04 0.26
N VAL A 77 -0.84 -3.98 0.48
CA VAL A 77 -1.61 -4.14 1.72
C VAL A 77 -1.23 -5.45 2.38
N ASP A 78 -0.79 -5.39 3.63
CA ASP A 78 -0.47 -6.56 4.44
C ASP A 78 -1.69 -7.03 5.24
N ALA A 79 -2.38 -6.09 5.89
CA ALA A 79 -3.55 -6.37 6.73
C ALA A 79 -4.58 -5.25 6.67
N SER A 80 -5.83 -5.59 6.94
CA SER A 80 -6.96 -4.66 7.04
C SER A 80 -7.91 -5.08 8.16
N ILE A 81 -8.36 -4.13 8.95
CA ILE A 81 -9.39 -4.34 9.98
C ILE A 81 -10.36 -3.17 9.98
N SER A 82 -11.66 -3.45 10.13
CA SER A 82 -12.70 -2.44 10.33
C SER A 82 -13.26 -2.59 11.74
N PRO A 83 -12.66 -1.95 12.75
CA PRO A 83 -13.10 -2.08 14.14
C PRO A 83 -14.51 -1.52 14.37
N SER A 84 -14.98 -0.61 13.52
CA SER A 84 -16.34 -0.08 13.54
C SER A 84 -16.86 0.23 12.14
N MET A 85 -18.14 0.64 12.03
CA MET A 85 -18.75 1.02 10.74
C MET A 85 -18.25 2.36 10.19
N THR A 86 -17.48 3.11 11.00
CA THR A 86 -16.95 4.44 10.71
C THR A 86 -15.44 4.50 10.76
N GLU A 87 -14.78 3.35 10.93
CA GLU A 87 -13.34 3.28 11.14
C GLU A 87 -12.75 2.05 10.44
N THR A 88 -11.68 2.28 9.70
CA THR A 88 -10.90 1.23 9.03
C THR A 88 -9.42 1.48 9.27
N VAL A 89 -8.68 0.45 9.64
CA VAL A 89 -7.23 0.47 9.81
C VAL A 89 -6.61 -0.46 8.77
N LEU A 90 -5.63 0.05 8.03
CA LEU A 90 -4.83 -0.70 7.07
C LEU A 90 -3.37 -0.73 7.52
N MET A 91 -2.72 -1.86 7.26
CA MET A 91 -1.27 -2.00 7.31
C MET A 91 -0.74 -2.05 5.88
N LEU A 92 0.01 -1.03 5.48
CA LEU A 92 0.57 -0.90 4.12
C LEU A 92 2.03 -1.31 4.10
N ALA A 93 2.42 -2.08 3.09
CA ALA A 93 3.80 -2.49 2.84
C ALA A 93 4.41 -1.58 1.76
N VAL A 94 4.96 -0.45 2.20
CA VAL A 94 5.40 0.66 1.33
C VAL A 94 6.83 1.10 1.68
N ARG A 95 7.41 2.05 0.95
CA ARG A 95 8.77 2.54 1.25
C ARG A 95 8.80 3.49 2.44
N ASP A 96 7.82 4.38 2.51
CA ASP A 96 7.77 5.50 3.44
C ASP A 96 6.32 5.99 3.65
N GLU A 97 6.18 6.98 4.51
CA GLU A 97 4.91 7.61 4.84
C GLU A 97 4.32 8.40 3.66
N ASP A 98 5.16 8.93 2.77
CA ASP A 98 4.70 9.66 1.56
C ASP A 98 4.01 8.70 0.57
N GLU A 99 4.58 7.52 0.34
CA GLU A 99 3.94 6.49 -0.49
C GLU A 99 2.65 5.96 0.16
N ALA A 100 2.64 5.78 1.49
CA ALA A 100 1.42 5.43 2.22
C ALA A 100 0.33 6.50 2.02
N GLN A 101 0.70 7.78 2.13
CA GLN A 101 -0.20 8.91 1.97
C GLN A 101 -0.78 8.95 0.56
N VAL A 102 0.05 8.80 -0.47
CA VAL A 102 -0.40 8.76 -1.87
C VAL A 102 -1.35 7.59 -2.13
N LEU A 103 -1.08 6.40 -1.58
CA LEU A 103 -1.97 5.24 -1.68
C LEU A 103 -3.30 5.46 -0.96
N ALA A 104 -3.25 6.06 0.23
CA ALA A 104 -4.44 6.36 1.03
C ALA A 104 -5.32 7.42 0.35
N ASP A 105 -4.70 8.45 -0.25
CA ASP A 105 -5.40 9.49 -1.00
C ASP A 105 -6.04 8.97 -2.29
N GLY A 106 -5.58 7.83 -2.82
CA GLY A 106 -6.17 7.17 -3.99
C GLY A 106 -7.49 6.44 -3.72
N ASP A 107 -7.88 6.22 -2.45
CA ASP A 107 -9.16 5.60 -2.11
C ASP A 107 -10.33 6.49 -2.61
N PRO A 108 -11.33 5.94 -3.34
CA PRO A 108 -12.45 6.70 -3.88
C PRO A 108 -13.28 7.46 -2.82
N ASN A 109 -13.40 6.92 -1.61
CA ASN A 109 -14.10 7.54 -0.51
C ASN A 109 -13.25 8.62 0.19
N VAL A 110 -11.92 8.54 0.11
CA VAL A 110 -11.04 9.65 0.52
C VAL A 110 -11.15 10.80 -0.49
N LEU A 111 -11.06 10.51 -1.79
CA LEU A 111 -11.21 11.51 -2.87
C LEU A 111 -12.56 12.24 -2.84
N SER A 112 -13.63 11.54 -2.48
CA SER A 112 -14.98 12.13 -2.35
C SER A 112 -15.23 12.79 -0.98
N GLY A 113 -14.24 12.78 -0.08
CA GLY A 113 -14.33 13.41 1.25
C GLY A 113 -15.19 12.65 2.27
N ARG A 114 -15.55 11.39 1.97
CA ARG A 114 -16.35 10.52 2.85
C ARG A 114 -15.50 9.87 3.94
N LEU A 115 -14.24 9.54 3.61
CA LEU A 115 -13.22 9.10 4.54
C LEU A 115 -12.19 10.21 4.76
N LYS A 116 -11.64 10.27 5.96
CA LYS A 116 -10.50 11.11 6.33
C LYS A 116 -9.38 10.23 6.87
N ILE A 117 -8.16 10.50 6.44
CA ILE A 117 -6.97 9.91 7.04
C ILE A 117 -6.78 10.57 8.40
N SER A 118 -7.00 9.80 9.46
CA SER A 118 -6.92 10.25 10.85
C SER A 118 -5.58 9.96 11.51
N GLU A 119 -4.90 8.91 11.06
CA GLU A 119 -3.55 8.59 11.49
C GLU A 119 -2.77 7.96 10.33
N LEU A 120 -1.50 8.33 10.24
CA LEU A 120 -0.52 7.71 9.38
C LEU A 120 0.79 7.63 10.16
N ARG A 121 1.28 6.42 10.41
CA ARG A 121 2.51 6.22 11.17
C ARG A 121 3.31 5.00 10.73
N SER A 122 4.62 5.15 10.68
CA SER A 122 5.55 4.04 10.52
C SER A 122 5.48 3.10 11.73
N VAL A 123 5.51 1.79 11.47
CA VAL A 123 5.61 0.74 12.48
C VAL A 123 7.07 0.29 12.54
N ALA A 124 7.67 0.36 13.73
CA ALA A 124 9.08 0.06 13.99
C ALA A 124 9.36 -1.44 14.16
#